data_AF-A0A7Y2XLC6-F1
#
_entry.id   AF-A0A7Y2XLC6-F1
#
_cell.length_a   1.000
_cell.length_b   1.000
_cell.length_c   1.000
_cell.angle_alpha   90.00
_cell.angle_beta   90.00
_cell.angle_gamma   90.00
#
_symmetry.space_group_name_H-M   'P 1'
#
loop_
_entity.id
_entity.type
_entity.pdbx_description
1 polymer ?
#
loop_
_entity_poly.entity_id
_entity_poly.type
_entity_poly.pdbx_seq_one_letter_code
_entity_poly.pdbx_strand_id
1 'polypeptide(L)'
;MSMSYHHTQPGTLNRVVIGAIIAADLVALPVLGADEPEVVWVMLAIGAIMVLVLALFHSLTVEIVRGELRIRFGVGLIRKRFAIGEIVEVHPIRTRWWYGWGIRLTPHGWLFNVSGFDAVKIELASGKKYLIGTDQPDRLRAAIESAMKRPS
;
A
#
# COMPACT_ATOMS: atom_id res chain seq x y z
N MET A 1 -8.70 25.46 11.86
CA MET A 1 -9.05 24.28 11.04
C MET A 1 -7.85 23.34 11.03
N SER A 2 -7.97 22.14 11.62
CA SER A 2 -6.96 21.09 11.49
C SER A 2 -6.87 20.71 10.02
N MET A 3 -5.72 20.84 9.37
CA MET A 3 -5.55 20.36 8.00
C MET A 3 -5.68 18.84 8.01
N SER A 4 -6.85 18.33 7.61
CA SER A 4 -7.05 16.91 7.37
C SER A 4 -6.40 16.57 6.03
N TYR A 5 -5.29 15.85 6.06
CA TYR A 5 -4.74 15.24 4.86
C TYR A 5 -5.46 13.92 4.61
N HIS A 6 -5.91 13.70 3.38
CA HIS A 6 -6.48 12.43 2.94
C HIS A 6 -6.14 12.24 1.46
N HIS A 7 -5.46 11.14 1.15
CA HIS A 7 -5.08 10.83 -0.22
C HIS A 7 -5.08 9.32 -0.45
N THR A 8 -5.58 8.89 -1.61
CA THR A 8 -5.59 7.48 -2.03
C THR A 8 -4.81 7.33 -3.32
N GLN A 9 -3.67 6.64 -3.25
CA GLN A 9 -2.88 6.28 -4.41
C GLN A 9 -3.37 4.95 -5.00
N PRO A 10 -3.66 4.88 -6.31
CA PRO A 10 -4.01 3.63 -6.97
C PRO A 10 -2.78 2.75 -7.21
N GLY A 11 -2.89 1.45 -6.91
CA GLY A 11 -1.91 0.44 -7.28
C GLY A 11 -2.11 -0.04 -8.71
N THR A 12 -1.95 0.84 -9.70
CA THR A 12 -2.31 0.58 -11.11
C THR A 12 -1.65 -0.68 -11.66
N LEU A 13 -0.36 -0.89 -11.38
CA LEU A 13 0.35 -2.09 -11.83
C LEU A 13 -0.26 -3.37 -11.25
N ASN A 14 -0.57 -3.39 -9.95
CA ASN A 14 -1.23 -4.52 -9.31
C ASN A 14 -2.60 -4.81 -9.95
N ARG A 15 -3.39 -3.75 -10.23
CA ARG A 15 -4.70 -3.89 -10.88
C ARG A 15 -4.60 -4.50 -12.27
N VAL A 16 -3.67 -4.00 -13.08
CA VAL A 16 -3.50 -4.45 -14.47
C VAL A 16 -2.95 -5.87 -14.50
N VAL A 17 -1.87 -6.16 -13.76
CA VAL A 17 -1.21 -7.48 -13.80
C VAL A 17 -2.11 -8.55 -13.22
N ILE A 18 -2.66 -8.34 -12.02
CA ILE A 18 -3.52 -9.35 -11.38
C ILE A 18 -4.83 -9.48 -12.14
N GLY A 19 -5.39 -8.38 -12.65
CA GLY A 19 -6.58 -8.40 -13.50
C GLY A 19 -6.37 -9.22 -14.78
N ALA A 20 -5.21 -9.08 -15.43
CA ALA A 20 -4.87 -9.86 -16.61
C ALA A 20 -4.70 -11.35 -16.29
N ILE A 21 -4.09 -11.69 -15.15
CA ILE A 21 -3.96 -13.09 -14.69
C ILE A 21 -5.33 -13.70 -14.43
N ILE A 22 -6.22 -13.00 -13.71
CA ILE A 22 -7.58 -13.48 -13.46
C ILE A 22 -8.35 -13.65 -14.79
N ALA A 23 -8.23 -12.70 -15.72
CA ALA A 23 -8.88 -12.82 -17.01
C ALA A 23 -8.36 -14.02 -17.82
N ALA A 24 -7.05 -14.25 -17.82
CA ALA A 24 -6.44 -15.40 -18.48
C ALA A 24 -6.88 -16.73 -17.85
N ASP A 25 -6.93 -16.79 -16.52
CA ASP A 25 -7.42 -17.96 -15.77
C ASP A 25 -8.88 -18.29 -16.13
N LEU A 26 -9.77 -17.29 -16.16
CA LEU A 26 -11.16 -17.46 -16.55
C LEU A 26 -11.35 -17.93 -18.00
N VAL A 27 -10.50 -17.45 -18.92
CA VAL A 27 -10.53 -17.88 -20.34
C VAL A 27 -9.99 -19.29 -20.50
N ALA A 28 -8.98 -19.68 -19.73
CA ALA A 28 -8.37 -21.00 -19.79
C ALA A 28 -9.22 -22.08 -19.11
N LEU A 29 -9.98 -21.72 -18.08
CA LEU A 29 -10.78 -22.65 -17.27
C LEU A 29 -11.67 -23.62 -18.09
N PRO A 30 -12.50 -23.17 -19.06
CA PRO A 30 -13.34 -24.09 -19.82
C PRO A 30 -12.55 -25.01 -20.77
N VAL A 31 -11.30 -24.66 -21.11
CA VAL A 31 -10.46 -25.49 -22.00
C VAL A 31 -9.66 -26.50 -21.21
N LEU A 32 -9.04 -26.06 -20.11
CA LEU A 32 -8.15 -26.90 -19.29
C LEU A 32 -8.91 -27.72 -18.24
N GLY A 33 -10.09 -27.26 -17.83
CA GLY A 33 -10.90 -27.89 -16.80
C GLY A 33 -12.10 -28.69 -17.31
N ALA A 34 -12.27 -28.84 -18.63
CA ALA A 34 -13.45 -29.46 -19.24
C ALA A 34 -13.74 -30.87 -18.71
N ASP A 35 -12.70 -31.71 -18.64
CA ASP A 35 -12.81 -33.12 -18.26
C ASP A 35 -12.03 -33.47 -16.97
N GLU A 36 -11.42 -32.46 -16.34
CA GLU A 36 -10.49 -32.64 -15.21
C GLU A 36 -10.95 -31.82 -13.98
N PRO A 37 -11.84 -32.38 -13.12
CA PRO A 37 -12.37 -31.67 -11.96
C PRO A 37 -11.30 -31.15 -10.99
N GLU A 38 -10.18 -31.87 -10.86
CA GLU A 38 -9.05 -31.45 -10.02
C GLU A 38 -8.43 -30.14 -10.53
N VAL A 39 -8.30 -30.00 -11.85
CA VAL A 39 -7.77 -28.77 -12.48
C VAL A 39 -8.70 -27.59 -12.21
N VAL A 40 -10.02 -27.79 -12.31
CA VAL A 40 -11.01 -26.75 -12.00
C VAL A 40 -10.85 -26.24 -10.57
N TRP A 41 -10.76 -27.13 -9.58
CA TRP A 41 -10.60 -26.72 -8.17
C TRP A 41 -9.30 -25.96 -7.91
N VAL A 42 -8.20 -26.39 -8.52
CA VAL A 42 -6.90 -25.70 -8.42
C VAL A 42 -6.98 -24.30 -9.03
N MET A 43 -7.54 -24.17 -10.23
CA MET A 43 -7.71 -22.86 -10.90
C MET A 43 -8.62 -21.93 -10.10
N LEU A 44 -9.77 -22.42 -9.62
CA LEU A 44 -10.66 -21.64 -8.76
C LEU A 44 -9.97 -21.19 -7.47
N ALA A 45 -9.14 -22.04 -6.85
CA ALA A 45 -8.36 -21.66 -5.68
C ALA A 45 -7.33 -20.56 -6.00
N ILE A 46 -6.61 -20.68 -7.13
CA ILE A 46 -5.67 -19.66 -7.61
C ILE A 46 -6.40 -18.34 -7.89
N GLY A 47 -7.50 -18.38 -8.63
CA GLY A 47 -8.34 -17.22 -8.93
C GLY A 47 -8.84 -16.53 -7.66
N ALA A 48 -9.32 -17.31 -6.68
CA ALA A 48 -9.76 -16.78 -5.39
C ALA A 48 -8.61 -16.08 -4.62
N ILE A 49 -7.42 -16.67 -4.61
CA ILE A 49 -6.23 -16.07 -4.00
C ILE A 49 -5.85 -14.76 -4.73
N MET A 50 -5.89 -14.74 -6.07
CA MET A 50 -5.59 -13.54 -6.86
C MET A 50 -6.58 -12.40 -6.58
N VAL A 51 -7.89 -12.71 -6.52
CA VAL A 51 -8.92 -11.73 -6.15
C VAL A 51 -8.67 -11.18 -4.74
N LEU A 52 -8.32 -12.05 -3.78
CA LEU A 52 -7.99 -11.63 -2.43
C LEU A 52 -6.78 -10.69 -2.40
N VAL A 53 -5.68 -11.05 -3.10
CA VAL A 53 -4.48 -10.21 -3.18
C VAL A 53 -4.81 -8.85 -3.80
N LEU A 54 -5.60 -8.83 -4.88
CA LEU A 54 -6.03 -7.59 -5.51
C LEU A 54 -6.86 -6.73 -4.53
N ALA A 55 -7.85 -7.31 -3.86
CA ALA A 55 -8.67 -6.61 -2.87
C ALA A 55 -7.80 -5.97 -1.77
N LEU A 56 -6.77 -6.68 -1.32
CA LEU A 56 -5.84 -6.22 -0.29
C LEU A 56 -4.88 -5.12 -0.78
N PHE A 57 -4.40 -5.14 -2.03
CA PHE A 57 -3.28 -4.30 -2.49
C PHE A 57 -3.58 -3.40 -3.71
N HIS A 58 -4.84 -3.24 -4.12
CA HIS A 58 -5.21 -2.37 -5.26
C HIS A 58 -5.05 -0.86 -5.02
N SER A 59 -4.85 -0.41 -3.79
CA SER A 59 -4.68 1.00 -3.43
C SER A 59 -3.98 1.17 -2.07
N LEU A 60 -3.47 2.36 -1.82
CA LEU A 60 -2.93 2.80 -0.53
C LEU A 60 -3.54 4.15 -0.18
N THR A 61 -4.33 4.19 0.89
CA THR A 61 -4.90 5.41 1.44
C THR A 61 -4.07 5.87 2.62
N VAL A 62 -3.69 7.14 2.62
CA VAL A 62 -2.96 7.81 3.69
C VAL A 62 -3.82 8.98 4.20
N GLU A 63 -4.07 9.02 5.50
CA GLU A 63 -4.87 10.06 6.13
C GLU A 63 -4.20 10.55 7.42
N ILE A 64 -4.35 11.84 7.74
CA ILE A 64 -3.94 12.42 9.03
C ILE A 64 -5.19 12.91 9.75
N VAL A 65 -5.53 12.26 10.85
CA VAL A 65 -6.78 12.50 11.58
C VAL A 65 -6.51 12.37 13.09
N ARG A 66 -6.93 13.38 13.87
CA ARG A 66 -6.86 13.38 15.35
C ARG A 66 -5.47 13.02 15.90
N GLY A 67 -4.42 13.66 15.38
CA GLY A 67 -3.04 13.41 15.83
C GLY A 67 -2.47 12.06 15.43
N GLU A 68 -3.12 11.31 14.53
CA GLU A 68 -2.61 10.06 13.98
C GLU A 68 -2.39 10.16 12.47
N LEU A 69 -1.26 9.65 12.00
CA LEU A 69 -1.03 9.29 10.61
C LEU A 69 -1.50 7.85 10.42
N ARG A 70 -2.46 7.62 9.53
CA ARG A 70 -3.04 6.30 9.28
C ARG A 70 -2.82 5.91 7.83
N ILE A 71 -2.47 4.66 7.62
CA ILE A 71 -2.36 4.05 6.30
C ILE A 71 -3.29 2.84 6.21
N ARG A 72 -3.92 2.67 5.04
CA ARG A 72 -4.85 1.55 4.76
C ARG A 72 -4.61 1.07 3.34
N PHE A 73 -4.38 -0.23 3.18
CA PHE A 73 -4.31 -0.84 1.86
C PHE A 73 -5.68 -1.34 1.42
N GLY A 74 -5.98 -1.13 0.14
CA GLY A 74 -7.11 -1.72 -0.54
C GLY A 74 -8.43 -1.53 0.20
N VAL A 75 -9.13 -2.64 0.46
CA VAL A 75 -10.40 -2.67 1.22
C VAL A 75 -10.26 -2.32 2.70
N GLY A 76 -9.04 -2.10 3.20
CA GLY A 76 -8.76 -1.59 4.55
C GLY A 76 -8.51 -2.66 5.63
N LEU A 77 -8.40 -3.94 5.25
CA LEU A 77 -8.02 -5.03 6.16
C LEU A 77 -6.59 -4.86 6.68
N ILE A 78 -5.66 -4.51 5.78
CA ILE A 78 -4.29 -4.20 6.17
C ILE A 78 -4.18 -2.70 6.41
N ARG A 79 -3.95 -2.33 7.67
CA ARG A 79 -3.90 -0.94 8.12
C ARG A 79 -2.86 -0.76 9.20
N LYS A 80 -2.30 0.45 9.28
CA LYS A 80 -1.37 0.83 10.35
C LYS A 80 -1.61 2.28 10.77
N ARG A 81 -1.31 2.58 12.03
CA ARG A 81 -1.43 3.91 12.62
C ARG A 81 -0.11 4.29 13.27
N PHE A 82 0.22 5.56 13.21
CA PHE A 82 1.39 6.17 13.83
C PHE A 82 0.91 7.40 14.58
N ALA A 83 1.24 7.51 15.86
CA ALA A 83 0.98 8.73 16.60
C ALA A 83 1.91 9.83 16.05
N ILE A 84 1.35 10.99 15.70
CA ILE A 84 2.13 12.12 15.17
C ILE A 84 3.20 12.55 16.19
N GLY A 85 2.88 12.50 17.49
CA GLY A 85 3.82 12.84 18.57
C GLY A 85 4.99 11.87 18.71
N GLU A 86 4.93 10.67 18.12
CA GLU A 86 6.07 9.74 18.10
C GLU A 86 7.00 9.96 16.91
N ILE A 87 6.59 10.74 15.91
CA ILE A 87 7.39 10.98 14.71
C ILE A 87 8.45 12.05 15.04
N VAL A 88 9.73 11.70 14.85
CA VAL A 88 10.87 12.60 15.12
C VAL A 88 11.52 13.14 13.87
N GLU A 89 11.39 12.43 12.74
CA GLU A 89 11.95 12.86 11.45
C GLU A 89 10.99 12.50 10.30
N VAL A 90 10.89 13.40 9.32
CA VAL A 90 10.10 13.23 8.11
C VAL A 90 10.87 13.79 6.92
N HIS A 91 11.07 13.00 5.87
CA HIS A 91 11.62 13.49 4.61
C HIS A 91 11.15 12.69 3.39
N PRO A 92 11.05 13.32 2.21
CA PRO A 92 10.79 12.62 0.97
C PRO A 92 11.99 11.74 0.62
N ILE A 93 11.72 10.55 0.08
CA ILE A 93 12.75 9.64 -0.41
C ILE A 93 12.26 8.94 -1.67
N ARG A 94 13.19 8.66 -2.58
CA ARG A 94 12.93 7.81 -3.74
C ARG A 94 13.44 6.40 -3.49
N THR A 95 12.55 5.43 -3.65
CA THR A 95 12.82 4.00 -3.53
C THR A 95 13.41 3.44 -4.81
N ARG A 96 14.13 2.31 -4.70
CA ARG A 96 14.71 1.60 -5.85
C ARG A 96 13.66 0.66 -6.45
N TRP A 97 13.68 0.48 -7.77
CA TRP A 97 12.60 -0.22 -8.48
C TRP A 97 12.42 -1.69 -8.04
N TRP A 98 13.49 -2.40 -7.70
CA TRP A 98 13.43 -3.79 -7.23
C TRP A 98 13.01 -3.93 -5.76
N TYR A 99 12.81 -2.84 -5.01
CA TYR A 99 12.13 -2.95 -3.71
C TYR A 99 10.67 -3.39 -3.89
N GLY A 100 10.09 -3.12 -5.07
CA GLY A 100 8.77 -3.59 -5.47
C GLY A 100 7.63 -2.88 -4.74
N TRP A 101 6.46 -3.53 -4.75
CA TRP A 101 5.21 -2.99 -4.24
C TRP A 101 4.58 -3.94 -3.20
N GLY A 102 3.82 -3.37 -2.27
CA GLY A 102 3.23 -4.03 -1.12
C GLY A 102 3.92 -3.60 0.18
N ILE A 103 4.05 -4.56 1.11
CA ILE A 103 4.72 -4.38 2.40
C ILE A 103 6.08 -5.08 2.34
N ARG A 104 7.16 -4.34 2.48
CA ARG A 104 8.53 -4.85 2.31
C ARG A 104 9.47 -4.31 3.36
N LEU A 105 10.37 -5.16 3.87
CA LEU A 105 11.50 -4.69 4.67
C LEU A 105 12.63 -4.25 3.72
N THR A 106 13.06 -3.01 3.85
CA THR A 106 14.17 -2.43 3.09
C THR A 106 15.29 -1.99 4.04
N PRO A 107 16.51 -1.71 3.54
CA PRO A 107 17.57 -1.12 4.36
C PRO A 107 17.19 0.21 5.03
N HIS A 108 16.17 0.91 4.51
CA HIS A 108 15.70 2.18 5.05
C HIS A 108 14.50 2.05 5.99
N GLY A 109 13.99 0.83 6.21
CA GLY A 109 12.81 0.56 7.03
C GLY A 109 11.71 -0.20 6.28
N TRP A 110 10.54 -0.31 6.91
CA TRP A 110 9.37 -0.96 6.32
C TRP A 110 8.73 -0.05 5.26
N LEU A 111 8.73 -0.50 4.01
CA LEU A 111 8.07 0.15 2.89
C LEU A 111 6.61 -0.31 2.79
N PHE A 112 5.71 0.66 2.70
CA PHE A 112 4.31 0.49 2.38
C PHE A 112 4.05 1.19 1.05
N ASN A 113 3.90 0.44 -0.04
CA ASN A 113 3.74 1.04 -1.37
C ASN A 113 2.77 0.24 -2.24
N VAL A 114 2.15 0.89 -3.22
CA VAL A 114 1.29 0.22 -4.23
C VAL A 114 1.63 0.61 -5.66
N SER A 115 2.34 1.72 -5.88
CA SER A 115 2.80 2.14 -7.21
C SER A 115 3.90 3.19 -7.11
N GLY A 116 4.58 3.47 -8.21
CA GLY A 116 5.64 4.48 -8.26
C GLY A 116 6.84 4.16 -7.36
N PHE A 117 7.74 5.14 -7.25
CA PHE A 117 8.99 5.02 -6.49
C PHE A 117 9.14 6.08 -5.42
N ASP A 118 8.25 7.06 -5.37
CA ASP A 118 8.31 8.15 -4.41
C ASP A 118 7.62 7.75 -3.10
N ALA A 119 8.22 8.15 -1.99
CA ALA A 119 7.73 7.86 -0.65
C ALA A 119 8.10 8.99 0.30
N VAL A 120 7.42 9.01 1.46
CA VAL A 120 7.85 9.79 2.62
C VAL A 120 8.38 8.82 3.66
N LYS A 121 9.64 9.01 4.05
CA LYS A 121 10.23 8.29 5.18
C LYS A 121 9.86 9.03 6.47
N ILE A 122 9.36 8.25 7.44
CA ILE A 122 9.17 8.69 8.81
C ILE A 122 10.07 7.87 9.73
N GLU A 123 10.63 8.53 10.74
CA GLU A 123 11.35 7.90 11.83
C GLU A 123 10.61 8.15 13.14
N LEU A 124 10.38 7.09 13.90
CA LEU A 124 9.75 7.17 15.21
C LEU A 124 10.81 7.38 16.29
N ALA A 125 10.42 7.97 17.42
CA ALA A 125 11.28 8.12 18.61
C ALA A 125 11.88 6.77 19.08
N SER A 126 11.22 5.65 18.78
CA SER A 126 11.73 4.31 19.05
C SER A 126 12.85 3.85 18.08
N GLY A 127 13.28 4.68 17.14
CA GLY A 127 14.23 4.33 16.06
C GLY A 127 13.64 3.50 14.91
N LYS A 128 12.34 3.17 14.94
CA LYS A 128 11.68 2.42 13.87
C LYS A 128 11.45 3.33 12.67
N LYS A 129 11.78 2.82 11.48
CA LYS A 129 11.70 3.56 10.21
C LYS A 129 10.62 2.97 9.30
N TYR A 130 9.84 3.85 8.68
CA TYR A 130 8.77 3.49 7.76
C TYR A 130 8.83 4.38 6.53
N LEU A 131 8.64 3.78 5.35
CA LEU A 131 8.52 4.48 4.08
C LEU A 131 7.09 4.33 3.60
N ILE A 132 6.41 5.46 3.40
CA ILE A 132 5.01 5.51 2.97
C ILE A 132 5.00 5.97 1.51
N GLY A 133 4.73 5.05 0.59
CA GLY A 133 4.60 5.32 -0.82
C GLY A 133 3.51 6.36 -1.09
N THR A 134 3.84 7.36 -1.91
CA THR A 134 2.92 8.43 -2.29
C THR A 134 3.37 9.04 -3.62
N ASP A 135 2.42 9.36 -4.49
CA ASP A 135 2.59 10.19 -5.69
C ASP A 135 2.54 11.70 -5.37
N GLN A 136 2.39 12.07 -4.09
CA GLN A 136 2.38 13.45 -3.58
C GLN A 136 3.34 13.62 -2.38
N PRO A 137 4.63 13.28 -2.52
CA PRO A 137 5.58 13.21 -1.40
C PRO A 137 5.71 14.53 -0.63
N ASP A 138 5.81 15.66 -1.33
CA ASP A 138 5.95 16.97 -0.69
C ASP A 138 4.69 17.39 0.06
N ARG A 139 3.50 17.07 -0.46
CA ARG A 139 2.23 17.38 0.20
C ARG A 139 2.04 16.52 1.45
N LEU A 140 2.37 15.22 1.38
CA LEU A 140 2.29 14.34 2.54
C LEU A 140 3.28 14.78 3.63
N ARG A 141 4.53 15.07 3.26
CA ARG A 141 5.53 15.62 4.18
C ARG A 141 5.02 16.88 4.88
N ALA A 142 4.59 17.88 4.11
CA ALA A 142 4.13 19.16 4.66
C ALA A 142 2.94 18.98 5.60
N ALA A 143 2.04 18.05 5.29
CA ALA A 143 0.92 17.72 6.16
C ALA A 143 1.36 17.09 7.49
N ILE A 144 2.31 16.16 7.47
CA ILE A 144 2.86 15.55 8.68
C ILE A 144 3.59 16.61 9.53
N GLU A 145 4.48 17.40 8.93
CA GLU A 145 5.20 18.46 9.64
C GLU A 145 4.24 19.50 10.25
N SER A 146 3.18 19.87 9.54
CA SER A 146 2.16 20.78 10.08
C SER A 146 1.40 20.17 11.25
N ALA A 147 1.15 18.86 11.25
CA ALA A 147 0.51 18.16 12.36
C ALA A 147 1.44 18.06 13.58
N MET A 148 2.75 17.86 13.37
CA MET A 148 3.75 17.82 14.45
C MET A 148 3.85 19.15 15.21
N LYS A 149 3.72 20.29 14.52
CA LYS A 149 3.77 21.63 15.13
C LYS A 149 2.54 21.98 15.97
N ARG A 150 1.46 21.20 15.88
CA ARG A 150 0.20 21.42 16.59
C ARG A 150 -0.15 20.16 17.37
N PRO A 151 0.56 19.86 18.47
CA PRO A 151 0.21 18.74 19.33
C PRO A 151 -1.23 18.97 19.82
N SER A 152 -2.13 18.10 19.37
CA SER A 152 -3.54 18.04 19.81
C SER A 152 -3.64 17.37 21.17
#